data_AF-A0A969CMH3-F1
#
_entry.id   AF-A0A969CMH3-F1
#
_cell.length_a   1.000
_cell.length_b   1.000
_cell.length_c   1.000
_cell.angle_alpha   90.00
_cell.angle_beta   90.00
_cell.angle_gamma   90.00
#
_symmetry.space_group_name_H-M   'P 1'
#
loop_
_entity.id
_entity.type
_entity.pdbx_description
1 polymer ?
#
loop_
_entity_poly.entity_id
_entity_poly.type
_entity_poly.pdbx_seq_one_letter_code
_entity_poly.pdbx_strand_id
1 'polypeptide(L)'
;MNREQFLSKLQRFQELLVISLLGGLPTILLGPKLRNIVYSIIFARIGKAVYIQEGVEFLNAFCIEVGNGVFIFKGARIDGQGHQNNRIYLNDGVVIERNVSIGCLEDSYIEIGQETFIGPGVCIAGPGDIKIGKRCLIAANSGIYANNHNFADPMEPIKYQGITCKGIVIEDDCWLGHGVVVLDGVTIGQGSVIGAGAVVTKDIPPFSVAIGVPAKVVKSRTDKQLVNLKE
;
A
#
# COMPACT_ATOMS: atom_id res chain seq x y z
N MET A 1 -33.75 -2.86 -3.23
CA MET A 1 -32.34 -2.58 -3.57
C MET A 1 -32.13 -1.09 -3.40
N ASN A 2 -31.25 -0.65 -2.49
CA ASN A 2 -31.04 0.78 -2.23
C ASN A 2 -30.29 1.43 -3.41
N ARG A 3 -30.50 2.73 -3.65
CA ARG A 3 -29.93 3.51 -4.75
C ARG A 3 -28.40 3.45 -4.79
N GLU A 4 -27.74 3.51 -3.64
CA GLU A 4 -26.28 3.39 -3.50
C GLU A 4 -25.75 2.02 -3.95
N GLN A 5 -26.48 0.95 -3.60
CA GLN A 5 -26.12 -0.42 -3.98
C GLN A 5 -26.29 -0.65 -5.49
N PHE A 6 -27.24 0.05 -6.13
CA PHE A 6 -27.38 0.03 -7.58
C PHE A 6 -26.26 0.81 -8.28
N LEU A 7 -25.91 2.00 -7.76
CA LEU A 7 -24.84 2.84 -8.31
C LEU A 7 -23.47 2.16 -8.22
N SER A 8 -23.13 1.56 -7.08
CA SER A 8 -21.88 0.78 -6.92
C SER A 8 -21.82 -0.43 -7.87
N LYS A 9 -22.94 -1.16 -8.06
CA LYS A 9 -23.00 -2.25 -9.05
C LYS A 9 -22.81 -1.75 -10.48
N LEU A 10 -23.39 -0.60 -10.82
CA LEU A 10 -23.24 0.01 -12.15
C LEU A 10 -21.80 0.48 -12.38
N GLN A 11 -21.17 1.12 -11.39
CA GLN A 11 -19.76 1.48 -11.43
C GLN A 11 -18.87 0.25 -11.60
N ARG A 12 -19.10 -0.82 -10.81
CA ARG A 12 -18.35 -2.07 -10.94
C ARG A 12 -18.52 -2.69 -12.32
N PHE A 13 -19.73 -2.66 -12.88
CA PHE A 13 -19.97 -3.15 -14.24
C PHE A 13 -19.18 -2.34 -15.29
N GLN A 14 -19.13 -1.00 -15.15
CA GLN A 14 -18.32 -0.13 -16.01
C GLN A 14 -16.82 -0.42 -15.87
N GLU A 15 -16.30 -0.55 -14.65
CA GLU A 15 -14.91 -0.96 -14.38
C GLU A 15 -14.57 -2.28 -15.07
N LEU A 16 -15.43 -3.30 -14.89
CA LEU A 16 -15.23 -4.62 -15.47
C LEU A 16 -15.26 -4.59 -17.00
N LEU A 17 -16.16 -3.81 -17.61
CA LEU A 17 -16.19 -3.61 -19.06
C LEU A 17 -14.88 -3.01 -19.57
N VAL A 18 -14.42 -1.92 -18.96
CA VAL A 18 -13.18 -1.23 -19.32
C VAL A 18 -11.97 -2.16 -19.18
N ILE A 19 -11.85 -2.83 -18.04
CA ILE A 19 -10.72 -3.73 -17.74
C ILE A 19 -10.75 -4.94 -18.69
N SER A 20 -11.91 -5.52 -18.95
CA SER A 20 -12.01 -6.73 -19.80
C SER A 20 -11.76 -6.42 -21.27
N LEU A 21 -12.30 -5.30 -21.79
CA LEU A 21 -12.12 -4.91 -23.20
C LEU A 21 -10.68 -4.50 -23.52
N LEU A 22 -9.96 -3.93 -22.56
CA LEU A 22 -8.60 -3.42 -22.76
C LEU A 22 -7.51 -4.29 -22.14
N GLY A 23 -7.89 -5.26 -21.31
CA GLY A 23 -6.98 -6.15 -20.58
C GLY A 23 -6.10 -6.95 -21.52
N GLY A 24 -6.69 -7.56 -22.55
CA GLY A 24 -6.00 -8.40 -23.53
C GLY A 24 -5.31 -7.66 -24.68
N LEU A 25 -5.30 -6.32 -24.69
CA LEU A 25 -4.56 -5.57 -25.71
C LEU A 25 -3.04 -5.74 -25.50
N PRO A 26 -2.29 -6.27 -26.49
CA PRO A 26 -0.86 -6.47 -26.38
C PRO A 26 -0.12 -5.18 -26.01
N THR A 27 0.81 -5.28 -25.06
CA THR A 27 1.52 -4.15 -24.44
C THR A 27 2.50 -3.44 -25.38
N ILE A 28 2.66 -3.92 -26.62
CA ILE A 28 3.84 -3.68 -27.45
C ILE A 28 3.84 -2.31 -28.14
N LEU A 29 2.70 -1.62 -28.34
CA LEU A 29 2.74 -0.28 -28.97
C LEU A 29 1.75 0.77 -28.43
N LEU A 30 0.43 0.50 -28.44
CA LEU A 30 -0.60 1.51 -28.12
C LEU A 30 -1.40 1.23 -26.83
N GLY A 31 -1.30 0.01 -26.29
CA GLY A 31 -2.07 -0.46 -25.14
C GLY A 31 -1.99 0.46 -23.91
N PRO A 32 -0.80 0.81 -23.40
CA PRO A 32 -0.67 1.68 -22.22
C PRO A 32 -1.24 3.09 -22.41
N LYS A 33 -1.07 3.69 -23.60
CA LYS A 33 -1.64 5.01 -23.92
C LYS A 33 -3.16 4.99 -24.03
N LEU A 34 -3.74 3.96 -24.65
CA LEU A 34 -5.19 3.77 -24.71
C LEU A 34 -5.75 3.51 -23.30
N ARG A 35 -5.07 2.67 -22.51
CA ARG A 35 -5.46 2.39 -21.13
C ARG A 35 -5.44 3.63 -20.27
N ASN A 36 -4.45 4.52 -20.39
CA ASN A 36 -4.43 5.78 -19.65
C ASN A 36 -5.63 6.68 -19.99
N ILE A 37 -6.05 6.72 -21.26
CA ILE A 37 -7.24 7.49 -21.67
C ILE A 37 -8.51 6.86 -21.06
N VAL A 38 -8.68 5.54 -21.12
CA VAL A 38 -9.92 4.91 -20.64
C VAL A 38 -9.94 4.79 -19.11
N TYR A 39 -8.79 4.58 -18.48
CA TYR A 39 -8.68 4.57 -17.02
C TYR A 39 -8.98 5.94 -16.41
N SER A 40 -8.71 7.03 -17.12
CA SER A 40 -9.11 8.37 -16.67
C SER A 40 -10.63 8.53 -16.45
N ILE A 41 -11.45 7.61 -16.97
CA ILE A 41 -12.91 7.58 -16.77
C ILE A 41 -13.27 6.98 -15.41
N ILE A 42 -12.47 6.04 -14.90
CA ILE A 42 -12.79 5.28 -13.68
C ILE A 42 -12.00 5.73 -12.45
N PHE A 43 -10.81 6.30 -12.61
CA PHE A 43 -10.00 6.81 -11.49
C PHE A 43 -10.48 8.18 -11.01
N ALA A 44 -10.28 8.46 -9.72
CA ALA A 44 -10.43 9.83 -9.19
C ALA A 44 -9.53 10.81 -9.95
N ARG A 45 -8.28 10.36 -10.18
CA ARG A 45 -7.27 11.06 -10.95
C ARG A 45 -6.24 10.04 -11.47
N ILE A 46 -5.77 10.24 -12.69
CA ILE A 46 -4.63 9.50 -13.23
C ILE A 46 -3.65 10.46 -13.90
N GLY A 47 -2.38 10.37 -13.53
CA GLY A 47 -1.29 11.16 -14.08
C GLY A 47 -0.86 10.71 -15.47
N LYS A 48 0.26 11.28 -15.93
CA LYS A 48 0.87 10.96 -17.23
C LYS A 48 1.87 9.82 -17.08
N ALA A 49 2.15 9.13 -18.19
CA ALA A 49 3.17 8.08 -18.25
C ALA A 49 2.96 6.94 -17.24
N VAL A 50 1.71 6.68 -16.84
CA VAL A 50 1.35 5.54 -15.98
C VAL A 50 1.41 4.25 -16.79
N TYR A 51 1.99 3.21 -16.19
CA TYR A 51 2.03 1.85 -16.73
C TYR A 51 1.23 0.91 -15.83
N ILE A 52 0.20 0.29 -16.39
CA ILE A 52 -0.62 -0.71 -15.71
C ILE A 52 -0.58 -1.98 -16.54
N GLN A 53 -0.01 -3.05 -15.99
CA GLN A 53 0.10 -4.34 -16.65
C GLN A 53 -1.27 -5.06 -16.72
N GLU A 54 -1.45 -5.96 -17.70
CA GLU A 54 -2.60 -6.87 -17.73
C GLU A 54 -2.66 -7.72 -16.46
N GLY A 55 -3.87 -7.86 -15.91
CA GLY A 55 -4.14 -8.64 -14.69
C GLY A 55 -3.99 -7.84 -13.39
N VAL A 56 -3.90 -6.51 -13.45
CA VAL A 56 -4.09 -5.64 -12.28
C VAL A 56 -5.60 -5.49 -12.03
N GLU A 57 -6.01 -5.67 -10.77
CA GLU A 57 -7.38 -5.47 -10.34
C GLU A 57 -7.53 -4.17 -9.57
N PHE A 58 -8.42 -3.31 -10.07
CA PHE A 58 -8.90 -2.15 -9.32
C PHE A 58 -10.33 -2.39 -8.88
N LEU A 59 -10.63 -2.00 -7.66
CA LEU A 59 -11.98 -2.02 -7.11
C LEU A 59 -12.26 -0.65 -6.51
N ASN A 60 -13.41 -0.06 -6.86
CA ASN A 60 -13.77 1.27 -6.42
C ASN A 60 -12.79 2.34 -6.92
N ALA A 61 -12.45 2.30 -8.21
CA ALA A 61 -11.36 3.10 -8.76
C ALA A 61 -11.57 4.62 -8.61
N PHE A 62 -12.82 5.08 -8.44
CA PHE A 62 -13.16 6.49 -8.28
C PHE A 62 -12.59 7.15 -7.03
N CYS A 63 -12.04 6.37 -6.11
CA CYS A 63 -11.38 6.87 -4.90
C CYS A 63 -9.86 6.74 -4.94
N ILE A 64 -9.31 6.25 -6.05
CA ILE A 64 -7.89 6.02 -6.25
C ILE A 64 -7.34 7.16 -7.10
N GLU A 65 -6.31 7.84 -6.58
CA GLU A 65 -5.52 8.84 -7.28
C GLU A 65 -4.14 8.27 -7.62
N VAL A 66 -3.80 8.32 -8.90
CA VAL A 66 -2.53 7.83 -9.42
C VAL A 66 -1.73 9.00 -9.99
N GLY A 67 -0.50 9.17 -9.52
CA GLY A 67 0.45 10.20 -9.94
C GLY A 67 1.07 9.93 -11.31
N ASN A 68 2.05 10.75 -11.69
CA ASN A 68 2.80 10.60 -12.93
C ASN A 68 3.84 9.48 -12.81
N GLY A 69 4.07 8.73 -13.89
CA GLY A 69 5.16 7.75 -13.95
C GLY A 69 4.99 6.58 -12.98
N VAL A 70 3.77 6.28 -12.53
CA VAL A 70 3.49 5.14 -11.66
C VAL A 70 3.50 3.83 -12.46
N PHE A 71 4.10 2.79 -11.91
CA PHE A 71 4.13 1.44 -12.48
C PHE A 71 3.35 0.47 -11.59
N ILE A 72 2.40 -0.27 -12.16
CA ILE A 72 1.60 -1.27 -11.46
C ILE A 72 1.67 -2.58 -12.23
N PHE A 73 2.29 -3.59 -11.63
CA PHE A 73 2.56 -4.87 -12.25
C PHE A 73 1.47 -5.92 -12.00
N LYS A 74 1.48 -6.97 -12.82
CA LYS A 74 0.44 -8.01 -12.88
C LYS A 74 0.15 -8.62 -11.50
N GLY A 75 -1.14 -8.84 -11.23
CA GLY A 75 -1.62 -9.47 -10.01
C GLY A 75 -1.75 -8.51 -8.83
N ALA A 76 -1.34 -7.24 -8.98
CA ALA A 76 -1.64 -6.23 -7.99
C ALA A 76 -3.16 -6.04 -7.86
N ARG A 77 -3.65 -5.95 -6.62
CA ARG A 77 -5.04 -5.66 -6.28
C ARG A 77 -5.08 -4.38 -5.45
N ILE A 78 -5.79 -3.37 -5.94
CA ILE A 78 -5.96 -2.10 -5.24
C ILE A 78 -7.46 -1.89 -5.01
N ASP A 79 -7.85 -1.96 -3.74
CA ASP A 79 -9.23 -2.06 -3.30
C ASP A 79 -9.64 -0.87 -2.42
N GLY A 80 -10.46 0.00 -3.00
CA GLY A 80 -11.06 1.14 -2.31
C GLY A 80 -12.49 0.90 -1.84
N GLN A 81 -13.03 -0.33 -1.95
CA GLN A 81 -14.41 -0.63 -1.52
C GLN A 81 -14.58 -0.49 0.01
N GLY A 82 -15.81 -0.62 0.49
CA GLY A 82 -16.14 -0.65 1.93
C GLY A 82 -16.78 0.65 2.42
N HIS A 83 -16.25 1.80 2.02
CA HIS A 83 -16.80 3.10 2.42
C HIS A 83 -16.59 4.19 1.36
N GLN A 84 -17.54 5.13 1.25
CA GLN A 84 -17.51 6.21 0.24
C GLN A 84 -16.37 7.23 0.42
N ASN A 85 -15.85 7.35 1.65
CA ASN A 85 -14.77 8.25 2.00
C ASN A 85 -13.38 7.62 1.87
N ASN A 86 -13.28 6.31 1.58
CA ASN A 86 -11.98 5.67 1.40
C ASN A 86 -11.17 6.40 0.32
N ARG A 87 -9.86 6.51 0.47
CA ARG A 87 -8.97 7.14 -0.52
C ARG A 87 -7.66 6.38 -0.64
N ILE A 88 -7.18 6.18 -1.86
CA ILE A 88 -5.86 5.59 -2.11
C ILE A 88 -5.05 6.53 -2.99
N TYR A 89 -3.89 6.94 -2.51
CA TYR A 89 -2.98 7.85 -3.20
C TYR A 89 -1.69 7.13 -3.56
N LEU A 90 -1.45 6.96 -4.86
CA LEU A 90 -0.17 6.50 -5.40
C LEU A 90 0.54 7.71 -6.00
N ASN A 91 1.48 8.32 -5.27
CA ASN A 91 2.16 9.53 -5.74
C ASN A 91 3.11 9.24 -6.92
N ASP A 92 3.69 10.31 -7.47
CA ASP A 92 4.53 10.26 -8.67
C ASP A 92 5.68 9.23 -8.53
N GLY A 93 5.93 8.45 -9.56
CA GLY A 93 7.03 7.48 -9.61
C GLY A 93 6.89 6.28 -8.68
N VAL A 94 5.74 6.07 -8.03
CA VAL A 94 5.50 4.86 -7.23
C VAL A 94 5.56 3.61 -8.10
N VAL A 95 6.19 2.56 -7.57
CA VAL A 95 6.25 1.24 -8.22
C VAL A 95 5.56 0.21 -7.33
N ILE A 96 4.51 -0.41 -7.87
CA ILE A 96 3.75 -1.49 -7.25
C ILE A 96 4.05 -2.79 -7.98
N GLU A 97 4.83 -3.66 -7.37
CA GLU A 97 5.21 -4.94 -7.94
C GLU A 97 4.07 -5.98 -7.96
N ARG A 98 4.40 -7.14 -8.54
CA ARG A 98 3.46 -8.23 -8.75
C ARG A 98 2.84 -8.72 -7.45
N ASN A 99 1.56 -9.06 -7.51
CA ASN A 99 0.80 -9.66 -6.41
C ASN A 99 0.77 -8.81 -5.13
N VAL A 100 0.94 -7.49 -5.25
CA VAL A 100 0.76 -6.56 -4.13
C VAL A 100 -0.73 -6.38 -3.86
N SER A 101 -1.14 -6.40 -2.59
CA SER A 101 -2.52 -6.13 -2.18
C SER A 101 -2.57 -4.84 -1.36
N ILE A 102 -3.38 -3.88 -1.79
CA ILE A 102 -3.63 -2.60 -1.10
C ILE A 102 -5.13 -2.48 -0.87
N GLY A 103 -5.58 -2.29 0.37
CA GLY A 103 -7.00 -2.25 0.70
C GLY A 103 -7.37 -1.30 1.83
N CYS A 104 -8.25 -0.34 1.54
CA CYS A 104 -8.97 0.45 2.54
C CYS A 104 -10.24 -0.30 2.98
N LEU A 105 -10.72 -0.06 4.21
CA LEU A 105 -11.90 -0.76 4.74
C LEU A 105 -13.00 0.19 5.25
N GLU A 106 -12.73 0.99 6.29
CA GLU A 106 -13.77 1.75 6.99
C GLU A 106 -13.39 3.23 7.16
N ASP A 107 -13.68 4.07 6.15
CA ASP A 107 -13.37 5.52 6.20
C ASP A 107 -11.88 5.80 6.47
N SER A 108 -11.03 5.21 5.63
CA SER A 108 -9.57 5.22 5.81
C SER A 108 -8.89 5.64 4.52
N TYR A 109 -7.66 6.14 4.63
CA TYR A 109 -6.82 6.36 3.46
C TYR A 109 -5.50 5.60 3.52
N ILE A 110 -5.00 5.29 2.32
CA ILE A 110 -3.65 4.76 2.12
C ILE A 110 -2.91 5.73 1.20
N GLU A 111 -1.82 6.33 1.69
CA GLU A 111 -0.93 7.18 0.90
C GLU A 111 0.43 6.50 0.73
N ILE A 112 0.90 6.40 -0.51
CA ILE A 112 2.25 5.96 -0.87
C ILE A 112 2.98 7.13 -1.52
N GLY A 113 4.06 7.57 -0.88
CA GLY A 113 4.86 8.73 -1.26
C GLY A 113 5.63 8.54 -2.57
N GLN A 114 6.06 9.67 -3.13
CA GLN A 114 6.78 9.72 -4.40
C GLN A 114 8.02 8.81 -4.41
N GLU A 115 8.27 8.17 -5.56
CA GLU A 115 9.46 7.32 -5.81
C GLU A 115 9.61 6.15 -4.81
N THR A 116 8.52 5.74 -4.16
CA THR A 116 8.52 4.58 -3.27
C THR A 116 8.29 3.29 -4.06
N PHE A 117 9.10 2.28 -3.73
CA PHE A 117 9.03 0.95 -4.30
C PHE A 117 8.36 -0.03 -3.33
N ILE A 118 7.31 -0.68 -3.79
CA ILE A 118 6.59 -1.73 -3.07
C ILE A 118 6.88 -3.07 -3.76
N GLY A 119 7.64 -3.93 -3.08
CA GLY A 119 8.08 -5.23 -3.59
C GLY A 119 6.95 -6.25 -3.75
N PRO A 120 7.21 -7.36 -4.45
CA PRO A 120 6.17 -8.33 -4.79
C PRO A 120 5.59 -9.01 -3.55
N GLY A 121 4.28 -9.28 -3.59
CA GLY A 121 3.58 -9.95 -2.50
C GLY A 121 3.39 -9.12 -1.23
N VAL A 122 3.71 -7.83 -1.24
CA VAL A 122 3.45 -6.94 -0.09
C VAL A 122 1.94 -6.78 0.11
N CYS A 123 1.51 -6.78 1.38
CA CYS A 123 0.13 -6.52 1.76
C CYS A 123 0.05 -5.26 2.62
N ILE A 124 -0.81 -4.32 2.22
CA ILE A 124 -1.06 -3.04 2.91
C ILE A 124 -2.56 -2.97 3.13
N ALA A 125 -3.02 -3.14 4.36
CA ALA A 125 -4.45 -3.22 4.63
C ALA A 125 -4.80 -2.74 6.04
N GLY A 126 -5.99 -2.18 6.16
CA GLY A 126 -6.57 -1.88 7.46
C GLY A 126 -7.68 -0.83 7.36
N PRO A 127 -8.57 -0.79 8.35
CA PRO A 127 -9.48 0.33 8.60
C PRO A 127 -8.80 1.55 9.25
N GLY A 128 -7.53 1.47 9.67
CA GLY A 128 -6.75 2.65 10.07
C GLY A 128 -5.99 3.25 8.89
N ASP A 129 -5.66 4.54 9.00
CA ASP A 129 -4.89 5.25 7.97
C ASP A 129 -3.47 4.71 7.84
N ILE A 130 -2.97 4.56 6.61
CA ILE A 130 -1.59 4.14 6.35
C ILE A 130 -0.91 5.20 5.49
N LYS A 131 0.20 5.74 6.00
CA LYS A 131 1.04 6.66 5.26
C LYS A 131 2.43 6.08 5.10
N ILE A 132 2.87 5.90 3.85
CA ILE A 132 4.24 5.55 3.49
C ILE A 132 4.86 6.75 2.81
N GLY A 133 5.99 7.22 3.32
CA GLY A 133 6.72 8.38 2.85
C GLY A 133 7.35 8.19 1.48
N LYS A 134 8.19 9.15 1.11
CA LYS A 134 8.86 9.20 -0.20
C LYS A 134 10.13 8.37 -0.20
N ARG A 135 10.48 7.83 -1.37
CA ARG A 135 11.74 7.10 -1.62
C ARG A 135 11.94 5.92 -0.66
N CYS A 136 10.85 5.31 -0.20
CA CYS A 136 10.92 4.13 0.64
C CYS A 136 11.14 2.88 -0.21
N LEU A 137 11.81 1.89 0.36
CA LEU A 137 11.97 0.57 -0.23
C LEU A 137 11.29 -0.45 0.68
N ILE A 138 10.16 -1.01 0.24
CA ILE A 138 9.47 -2.07 0.98
C ILE A 138 9.73 -3.38 0.26
N ALA A 139 10.55 -4.25 0.84
CA ALA A 139 10.92 -5.50 0.19
C ALA A 139 9.76 -6.51 0.21
N ALA A 140 9.90 -7.53 -0.65
CA ALA A 140 8.89 -8.54 -0.91
C ALA A 140 8.30 -9.20 0.34
N ASN A 141 7.04 -9.61 0.23
CA ASN A 141 6.28 -10.35 1.25
C ASN A 141 6.18 -9.66 2.63
N SER A 142 6.37 -8.34 2.68
CA SER A 142 6.14 -7.55 3.89
C SER A 142 4.64 -7.28 4.10
N GLY A 143 4.21 -7.13 5.35
CA GLY A 143 2.83 -6.83 5.73
C GLY A 143 2.74 -5.54 6.54
N ILE A 144 1.82 -4.65 6.19
CA ILE A 144 1.56 -3.39 6.89
C ILE A 144 0.07 -3.39 7.26
N TYR A 145 -0.23 -3.56 8.54
CA TYR A 145 -1.59 -3.80 9.04
C TYR A 145 -2.02 -2.75 10.04
N ALA A 146 -2.82 -1.77 9.60
CA ALA A 146 -3.33 -0.67 10.43
C ALA A 146 -4.59 -1.06 11.23
N ASN A 147 -4.60 -2.27 11.76
CA ASN A 147 -5.55 -2.70 12.76
C ASN A 147 -5.05 -3.88 13.59
N ASN A 148 -5.69 -4.07 14.74
CA ASN A 148 -5.56 -5.29 15.52
C ASN A 148 -6.93 -5.68 16.10
N HIS A 149 -7.17 -6.97 16.33
CA HIS A 149 -8.36 -7.39 17.04
C HIS A 149 -8.21 -7.13 18.54
N ASN A 150 -9.30 -6.71 19.19
CA ASN A 150 -9.35 -6.72 20.64
C ASN A 150 -9.54 -8.17 21.11
N PHE A 151 -8.80 -8.55 22.15
CA PHE A 151 -8.81 -9.92 22.70
C PHE A 151 -8.68 -9.94 24.22
N ALA A 152 -8.98 -8.81 24.88
CA ALA A 152 -8.78 -8.66 26.31
C ALA A 152 -9.79 -9.44 27.16
N ASP A 153 -11.00 -9.67 26.67
CA ASP A 153 -12.02 -10.46 27.36
C ASP A 153 -11.99 -11.93 26.89
N PRO A 154 -11.63 -12.89 27.75
CA PRO A 154 -11.63 -14.30 27.37
C PRO A 154 -13.04 -14.92 27.28
N MET A 155 -14.09 -14.24 27.75
CA MET A 155 -15.47 -14.73 27.77
C MET A 155 -16.26 -14.35 26.50
N GLU A 156 -15.79 -13.35 25.75
CA GLU A 156 -16.40 -12.93 24.49
C GLU A 156 -15.57 -13.45 23.31
N PRO A 157 -16.17 -14.01 22.25
CA PRO A 157 -15.41 -14.37 21.05
C PRO A 157 -14.72 -13.13 20.43
N ILE A 158 -13.44 -13.26 20.06
CA ILE A 158 -12.59 -12.18 19.51
C ILE A 158 -13.29 -11.35 18.42
N LYS A 159 -14.08 -12.00 17.55
CA LYS A 159 -14.81 -11.34 16.45
C LYS A 159 -15.78 -10.23 16.93
N TYR A 160 -16.27 -10.30 18.17
CA TYR A 160 -17.26 -9.37 18.71
C TYR A 160 -16.64 -8.28 19.60
N GLN A 161 -15.38 -8.44 19.99
CA GLN A 161 -14.68 -7.48 20.87
C GLN A 161 -14.22 -6.20 20.14
N GLY A 162 -14.39 -6.13 18.83
CA GLY A 162 -13.98 -4.99 18.01
C GLY A 162 -12.49 -5.02 17.64
N ILE A 163 -12.00 -3.87 17.19
CA ILE A 163 -10.64 -3.69 16.66
C ILE A 163 -10.04 -2.35 17.10
N THR A 164 -8.71 -2.25 17.07
CA THR A 164 -7.99 -0.97 17.05
C THR A 164 -7.69 -0.57 15.61
N CYS A 165 -7.66 0.74 15.34
CA CYS A 165 -7.38 1.33 14.01
C CYS A 165 -6.54 2.61 14.18
N LYS A 166 -5.41 2.53 14.88
CA LYS A 166 -4.58 3.70 15.22
C LYS A 166 -3.85 4.29 14.02
N GLY A 167 -3.66 3.50 12.97
CA GLY A 167 -2.95 3.90 11.76
C GLY A 167 -1.46 3.61 11.84
N ILE A 168 -0.77 3.75 10.70
CA ILE A 168 0.67 3.51 10.57
C ILE A 168 1.31 4.64 9.77
N VAL A 169 2.45 5.12 10.24
CA VAL A 169 3.28 6.08 9.51
C VAL A 169 4.66 5.49 9.27
N ILE A 170 5.06 5.36 8.01
CA ILE A 170 6.44 5.10 7.60
C ILE A 170 6.93 6.39 6.98
N GLU A 171 7.90 7.06 7.60
CA GLU A 171 8.44 8.33 7.08
C GLU A 171 9.37 8.10 5.87
N ASP A 172 9.87 9.19 5.29
CA ASP A 172 10.69 9.18 4.08
C ASP A 172 11.96 8.30 4.20
N ASP A 173 12.46 7.80 3.07
CA ASP A 173 13.76 7.12 2.94
C ASP A 173 13.93 5.86 3.83
N CYS A 174 12.82 5.23 4.24
CA CYS A 174 12.86 4.00 5.02
C CYS A 174 13.09 2.77 4.13
N TRP A 175 13.85 1.80 4.64
CA TRP A 175 14.00 0.48 4.01
C TRP A 175 13.48 -0.61 4.93
N LEU A 176 12.47 -1.34 4.48
CA LEU A 176 11.95 -2.54 5.15
C LEU A 176 12.45 -3.77 4.39
N GLY A 177 13.19 -4.63 5.09
CA GLY A 177 13.69 -5.90 4.57
C GLY A 177 12.58 -6.91 4.25
N HIS A 178 12.94 -8.02 3.60
CA HIS A 178 11.98 -9.04 3.20
C HIS A 178 11.16 -9.57 4.38
N GLY A 179 9.85 -9.72 4.22
CA GLY A 179 9.00 -10.35 5.24
C GLY A 179 8.86 -9.54 6.53
N VAL A 180 9.04 -8.21 6.49
CA VAL A 180 8.79 -7.35 7.64
C VAL A 180 7.29 -7.23 7.88
N VAL A 181 6.86 -7.27 9.14
CA VAL A 181 5.49 -6.99 9.55
C VAL A 181 5.44 -5.72 10.39
N VAL A 182 4.59 -4.76 10.02
CA VAL A 182 4.34 -3.52 10.78
C VAL A 182 2.93 -3.57 11.35
N LEU A 183 2.80 -3.42 12.67
CA LEU A 183 1.53 -3.46 13.37
C LEU A 183 0.95 -2.06 13.61
N ASP A 184 -0.35 -2.04 13.89
CA ASP A 184 -1.15 -0.84 14.16
C ASP A 184 -0.55 0.09 15.23
N GLY A 185 -0.62 1.39 14.97
CA GLY A 185 -0.19 2.44 15.89
C GLY A 185 1.32 2.71 15.90
N VAL A 186 2.05 2.29 14.87
CA VAL A 186 3.51 2.44 14.77
C VAL A 186 3.89 3.58 13.82
N THR A 187 4.86 4.38 14.25
CA THR A 187 5.64 5.29 13.41
C THR A 187 7.07 4.76 13.19
N ILE A 188 7.46 4.56 11.94
CA ILE A 188 8.85 4.27 11.55
C ILE A 188 9.49 5.57 11.04
N GLY A 189 10.41 6.12 11.82
CA GLY A 189 11.02 7.41 11.58
C GLY A 189 11.95 7.43 10.37
N GLN A 190 12.13 8.61 9.79
CA GLN A 190 12.79 8.86 8.52
C GLN A 190 14.15 8.16 8.43
N GLY A 191 14.44 7.57 7.28
CA GLY A 191 15.73 6.95 7.05
C GLY A 191 15.96 5.71 7.91
N SER A 192 14.94 5.08 8.49
CA SER A 192 15.17 3.87 9.28
C SER A 192 15.28 2.62 8.40
N VAL A 193 16.06 1.64 8.87
CA VAL A 193 16.23 0.33 8.24
C VAL A 193 15.66 -0.73 9.17
N ILE A 194 14.70 -1.49 8.67
CA ILE A 194 14.11 -2.63 9.37
C ILE A 194 14.66 -3.91 8.75
N GLY A 195 15.34 -4.73 9.55
CA GLY A 195 15.91 -5.99 9.09
C GLY A 195 14.84 -6.99 8.62
N ALA A 196 15.22 -7.88 7.71
CA ALA A 196 14.32 -8.92 7.20
C ALA A 196 13.70 -9.77 8.32
N GLY A 197 12.43 -10.14 8.16
CA GLY A 197 11.67 -10.97 9.10
C GLY A 197 11.33 -10.28 10.43
N ALA A 198 11.56 -8.98 10.58
CA ALA A 198 11.26 -8.28 11.82
C ALA A 198 9.75 -7.98 11.98
N VAL A 199 9.27 -7.94 13.23
CA VAL A 199 7.89 -7.54 13.55
C VAL A 199 7.94 -6.24 14.35
N VAL A 200 7.55 -5.14 13.73
CA VAL A 200 7.56 -3.80 14.33
C VAL A 200 6.27 -3.60 15.12
N THR A 201 6.40 -3.53 16.45
CA THR A 201 5.27 -3.40 17.39
C THR A 201 5.27 -2.08 18.16
N LYS A 202 6.29 -1.25 17.95
CA LYS A 202 6.50 0.05 18.61
C LYS A 202 7.21 0.98 17.64
N ASP A 203 7.11 2.28 17.90
CA ASP A 203 7.79 3.31 17.11
C ASP A 203 9.29 3.05 17.00
N ILE A 204 9.83 3.33 15.81
CA ILE A 204 11.25 3.27 15.50
C ILE A 204 11.74 4.70 15.30
N PRO A 205 12.68 5.21 16.12
CA PRO A 205 13.21 6.57 15.95
C PRO A 205 13.88 6.75 14.57
N PRO A 206 13.91 7.97 14.02
CA PRO A 206 14.58 8.26 12.75
C PRO A 206 16.03 7.78 12.72
N PHE A 207 16.48 7.41 11.51
CA PHE A 207 17.82 6.92 11.21
C PHE A 207 18.24 5.70 12.03
N SER A 208 17.29 4.88 12.50
CA SER A 208 17.61 3.68 13.26
C SER A 208 17.83 2.47 12.37
N VAL A 209 18.58 1.49 12.86
CA VAL A 209 18.55 0.11 12.36
C VAL A 209 17.85 -0.75 13.42
N ALA A 210 16.73 -1.37 13.08
CA ALA A 210 15.97 -2.22 13.98
C ALA A 210 15.79 -3.64 13.41
N ILE A 211 15.91 -4.66 14.25
CA ILE A 211 15.81 -6.08 13.86
C ILE A 211 15.06 -6.89 14.91
N GLY A 212 14.54 -8.06 14.51
CA GLY A 212 14.00 -9.08 15.41
C GLY A 212 12.48 -9.07 15.59
N VAL A 213 12.00 -9.97 16.45
CA VAL A 213 10.58 -10.17 16.78
C VAL A 213 10.43 -10.17 18.31
N PRO A 214 9.93 -9.09 18.93
CA PRO A 214 9.62 -7.79 18.32
C PRO A 214 10.90 -7.04 17.88
N ALA A 215 10.76 -6.14 16.92
CA ALA A 215 11.85 -5.33 16.41
C ALA A 215 12.41 -4.42 17.51
N LYS A 216 13.74 -4.41 17.65
CA LYS A 216 14.46 -3.53 18.58
C LYS A 216 15.55 -2.77 17.82
N VAL A 217 15.73 -1.50 18.16
CA VAL A 217 16.83 -0.68 17.63
C VAL A 217 18.14 -1.27 18.13
N VAL A 218 19.05 -1.58 17.20
CA VAL A 218 20.37 -2.15 17.49
C VAL A 218 21.51 -1.17 17.24
N LYS A 219 21.30 -0.15 16.39
CA LYS A 219 22.25 0.94 16.17
C LYS A 219 21.60 2.13 15.47
N SER A 220 22.29 3.28 15.50
CA SER A 220 21.96 4.41 14.64
C SER A 220 22.68 4.30 13.29
N ARG A 221 22.04 4.74 12.21
CA ARG A 221 22.65 4.91 10.88
C ARG A 221 23.57 6.13 10.81
N THR A 222 23.43 7.09 11.73
CA THR A 222 24.29 8.28 11.79
C THR A 222 25.62 8.04 12.49
N ASP A 223 25.82 6.85 13.07
CA ASP A 223 27.08 6.49 13.71
C ASP A 223 28.18 6.32 12.66
N LYS A 224 29.30 7.03 12.86
CA LYS A 224 30.43 7.14 11.92
C LYS A 224 31.05 5.80 11.49
N GLN A 225 30.76 4.69 12.19
CA GLN A 225 31.30 3.37 11.87
C GLN A 225 30.77 2.80 10.54
N LEU A 226 29.65 3.29 10.01
CA LEU A 226 29.06 2.80 8.75
C LEU A 226 29.74 3.31 7.48
N VAL A 227 30.55 4.38 7.56
CA VAL A 227 31.22 4.97 6.38
C VAL A 227 32.39 4.10 5.89
N ASN A 228 32.84 3.12 6.68
CA ASN A 228 34.07 2.35 6.43
C ASN A 228 33.86 0.89 5.99
N LEU A 229 32.65 0.47 5.59
CA LEU A 229 32.43 -0.90 5.08
C LEU A 229 32.80 -1.06 3.59
N LYS A 230 33.84 -0.35 3.14
CA LYS A 230 34.55 -0.66 1.89
C LYS A 230 35.85 -1.37 2.27
N GLU A 231 35.78 -2.68 2.46
CA GLU A 231 36.89 -3.61 2.23
C GLU A 231 36.38 -4.79 1.40
#